data_AF-A0A239KXG1-F1
#
_entry.id   AF-A0A239KXG1-F1
#
_cell.length_a   1.000
_cell.length_b   1.000
_cell.length_c   1.000
_cell.angle_alpha   90.00
_cell.angle_beta   90.00
_cell.angle_gamma   90.00
#
_symmetry.space_group_name_H-M   'P 1'
#
loop_
_entity.id
_entity.type
_entity.pdbx_description
1 polymer ?
#
loop_
_entity_poly.entity_id
_entity_poly.type
_entity_poly.pdbx_seq_one_letter_code
_entity_poly.pdbx_strand_id
1 'polypeptide(L)'
;MSQDSNSAHVIFEIDLTLEETRRRAAVMAALEPGWDPPAVMRGEEEAYDLLYSGLDERQQETYDMLVDAGVLPRRGPGHAAA
;
A
#
# COMPACT_ATOMS: atom_id res chain seq x y z
N MET A 1 -40.96 -8.93 33.30
CA MET A 1 -40.98 -7.90 32.25
C MET A 1 -39.96 -8.32 31.22
N SER A 2 -40.39 -9.10 30.24
CA SER A 2 -39.55 -9.53 29.13
C SER A 2 -39.39 -8.32 28.22
N GLN A 3 -38.17 -7.79 28.11
CA GLN A 3 -37.87 -6.89 27.01
C GLN A 3 -38.00 -7.72 25.74
N ASP A 4 -39.04 -7.46 24.96
CA ASP A 4 -39.05 -7.75 23.54
C ASP A 4 -37.89 -6.97 22.91
N SER A 5 -36.68 -7.50 23.01
CA SER A 5 -35.51 -7.03 22.27
C SER A 5 -35.63 -7.51 20.82
N ASN A 6 -36.80 -7.31 20.20
CA ASN A 6 -36.95 -7.38 18.77
C ASN A 6 -36.54 -6.01 18.22
N SER A 7 -35.25 -5.71 18.33
CA SER A 7 -34.64 -4.58 17.61
C SER A 7 -34.91 -4.83 16.14
N ALA A 8 -35.90 -4.15 15.58
CA ALA A 8 -36.32 -4.35 14.20
C ALA A 8 -35.08 -4.21 13.29
N HIS A 9 -34.62 -5.34 12.74
CA HIS A 9 -33.48 -5.36 11.84
C HIS A 9 -33.88 -4.63 10.55
N VAL A 10 -33.11 -3.61 10.19
CA VAL A 10 -33.28 -2.90 8.93
C VAL A 10 -32.38 -3.57 7.89
N ILE A 11 -32.95 -3.92 6.75
CA ILE A 11 -32.18 -4.44 5.63
C ILE A 11 -31.39 -3.26 5.04
N PHE A 12 -30.07 -3.38 5.07
CA PHE A 12 -29.15 -2.45 4.44
C PHE A 12 -28.55 -3.12 3.20
N GLU A 13 -28.90 -2.60 2.03
CA GLU A 13 -28.33 -3.01 0.76
C GLU A 13 -27.41 -1.92 0.24
N ILE A 14 -26.21 -2.32 -0.20
CA ILE A 14 -25.21 -1.43 -0.77
C ILE A 14 -24.68 -2.03 -2.07
N ASP A 15 -24.69 -1.23 -3.14
CA ASP A 15 -24.08 -1.62 -4.40
C ASP A 15 -22.58 -1.33 -4.34
N LEU A 16 -21.79 -2.37 -4.07
CA LEU A 16 -20.34 -2.26 -4.00
C LEU A 16 -19.70 -1.84 -5.33
N THR A 17 -20.33 -2.11 -6.47
CA THR A 17 -19.82 -1.70 -7.79
C THR A 17 -19.94 -0.19 -7.96
N LEU A 18 -21.08 0.36 -7.54
CA LEU A 18 -21.31 1.80 -7.55
C LEU A 18 -20.40 2.51 -6.55
N GLU A 19 -20.26 1.98 -5.33
CA GLU A 19 -19.38 2.59 -4.34
C GLU A 19 -17.91 2.51 -4.74
N GLU A 20 -17.46 1.41 -5.36
CA GLU A 20 -16.09 1.31 -5.88
C GLU A 20 -15.84 2.33 -7.00
N THR A 21 -16.84 2.56 -7.85
CA THR A 21 -16.75 3.59 -8.89
C THR A 21 -16.61 4.98 -8.27
N ARG A 22 -17.38 5.29 -7.21
CA ARG A 22 -17.26 6.57 -6.48
C ARG A 22 -15.91 6.72 -5.80
N ARG A 23 -15.41 5.66 -5.16
CA ARG A 23 -14.09 5.66 -4.52
C ARG A 23 -13.00 5.97 -5.55
N ARG A 24 -13.00 5.29 -6.70
CA ARG A 24 -12.04 5.55 -7.79
C ARG A 24 -12.14 6.97 -8.33
N ALA A 25 -13.35 7.48 -8.55
CA ALA A 25 -13.55 8.85 -9.02
C ALA A 25 -13.01 9.88 -8.02
N ALA A 26 -13.26 9.69 -6.72
CA ALA A 26 -12.74 10.55 -5.66
C ALA A 26 -11.21 10.51 -5.57
N VAL A 27 -10.62 9.31 -5.71
CA VAL A 27 -9.16 9.15 -5.82
C VAL A 27 -8.65 9.94 -7.01
N MET A 28 -9.22 9.74 -8.21
CA MET A 28 -8.77 10.44 -9.41
C MET A 28 -8.90 11.96 -9.31
N ALA A 29 -9.94 12.46 -8.64
CA ALA A 29 -10.13 13.90 -8.40
C ALA A 29 -9.14 14.50 -7.39
N ALA A 30 -8.59 13.69 -6.49
CA ALA A 30 -7.59 14.11 -5.53
C ALA A 30 -6.17 14.16 -6.13
N LEU A 31 -5.95 13.53 -7.29
CA LEU A 31 -4.66 13.55 -7.97
C LEU A 31 -4.46 14.89 -8.66
N GLU A 32 -3.36 15.57 -8.36
CA GLU A 32 -3.04 16.85 -8.99
C GLU A 32 -2.77 16.69 -10.50
N PRO A 33 -3.11 17.69 -11.32
CA PRO A 33 -2.71 17.71 -12.73
C PRO A 33 -1.19 17.62 -12.85
N GLY A 34 -0.70 16.56 -13.50
CA GLY A 34 0.73 16.30 -13.67
C GLY A 34 1.31 15.24 -12.74
N TRP A 35 0.50 14.59 -11.90
CA TRP A 35 0.95 13.40 -11.18
C TRP A 35 1.38 12.30 -12.15
N ASP A 36 2.63 11.87 -12.04
CA ASP A 36 3.24 10.78 -12.81
C ASP A 36 3.57 9.63 -11.84
N PRO A 37 2.63 8.68 -11.61
CA PRO A 37 2.85 7.57 -10.67
C PRO A 37 4.11 6.74 -11.00
N PRO A 38 4.40 6.41 -12.27
CA PRO A 38 5.67 5.79 -12.64
C PRO A 38 6.92 6.58 -12.22
N ALA A 39 6.90 7.92 -12.32
CA ALA A 39 8.02 8.73 -11.83
C ALA A 39 8.14 8.69 -10.30
N VAL A 40 7.03 8.71 -9.57
CA VAL A 40 7.04 8.59 -8.11
C VAL A 40 7.60 7.23 -7.68
N MET A 41 7.15 6.13 -8.30
CA MET A 41 7.65 4.78 -8.02
C MET A 41 9.16 4.66 -8.24
N ARG A 42 9.68 5.20 -9.35
CA ARG A 42 11.15 5.22 -9.60
C ARG A 42 11.89 6.05 -8.55
N GLY A 43 11.34 7.19 -8.16
CA GLY A 43 11.94 8.03 -7.12
C GLY A 43 12.00 7.34 -5.76
N GLU A 44 10.98 6.54 -5.42
CA GLU A 44 10.98 5.71 -4.22
C GLU A 44 12.05 4.60 -4.27
N GLU A 45 12.20 3.93 -5.42
CA GLU A 45 13.26 2.93 -5.63
C GLU A 45 14.66 3.57 -5.49
N GLU A 46 14.89 4.73 -6.11
CA GLU A 46 16.15 5.49 -6.01
C GLU A 46 16.44 5.94 -4.57
N ALA A 47 15.42 6.42 -3.85
CA ALA A 47 15.57 6.81 -2.44
C ALA A 47 15.89 5.61 -1.55
N TYR A 48 15.25 4.47 -1.80
CA TYR A 48 15.55 3.21 -1.12
C TYR A 48 16.99 2.77 -1.40
N ASP A 49 17.46 2.98 -2.63
CA ASP A 49 18.83 2.69 -3.01
C ASP A 49 19.87 3.52 -2.26
N LEU A 50 19.58 4.82 -2.11
CA LEU A 50 20.40 5.73 -1.33
C LEU A 50 20.40 5.38 0.17
N LEU A 51 19.26 4.99 0.74
CA LEU A 51 19.13 4.67 2.17
C LEU A 51 20.04 3.53 2.61
N TYR A 52 20.19 2.51 1.76
CA TYR A 52 21.06 1.36 2.00
C TYR A 52 22.32 1.40 1.13
N SER A 53 22.78 2.61 0.79
CA SER A 53 24.07 2.82 0.13
C SER A 53 25.18 2.99 1.17
N GLY A 54 26.40 2.58 0.82
CA GLY A 54 27.57 2.81 1.67
C GLY A 54 27.57 2.08 3.01
N LEU A 55 26.85 0.96 3.11
CA LEU A 55 26.85 0.13 4.31
C LEU A 55 28.25 -0.42 4.57
N ASP A 56 28.65 -0.39 5.84
CA ASP A 56 29.81 -1.15 6.29
C ASP A 56 29.51 -2.66 6.34
N GLU A 57 30.54 -3.48 6.56
CA GLU A 57 30.41 -4.95 6.54
C GLU A 57 29.34 -5.47 7.52
N ARG A 58 29.27 -4.92 8.72
CA ARG A 58 28.30 -5.34 9.75
C ARG A 58 26.87 -4.88 9.40
N GLN A 59 26.76 -3.68 8.85
CA GLN A 59 25.50 -3.15 8.37
C GLN A 59 24.99 -3.95 7.18
N GLN A 60 25.87 -4.37 6.27
CA GLN A 60 25.53 -5.22 5.14
C GLN A 60 25.04 -6.61 5.61
N GLU A 61 25.71 -7.24 6.57
CA GLU A 61 25.26 -8.50 7.17
C GLU A 61 23.86 -8.37 7.79
N THR A 62 23.61 -7.27 8.49
CA THR A 62 22.29 -6.99 9.08
C THR A 62 21.22 -6.77 8.01
N TYR A 63 21.55 -6.01 6.96
CA TYR A 63 20.66 -5.78 5.83
C TYR A 63 20.28 -7.11 5.14
N ASP A 64 21.27 -7.96 4.85
CA ASP A 64 21.04 -9.25 4.19
C ASP A 64 20.17 -10.17 5.05
N MET A 65 20.41 -10.22 6.37
CA MET A 65 19.56 -10.95 7.33
C MET A 65 18.10 -10.46 7.28
N LEU A 66 17.88 -9.14 7.24
CA LEU A 66 16.54 -8.57 7.21
C LEU A 66 15.82 -8.82 5.88
N VAL A 67 16.55 -8.85 4.77
CA VAL A 67 16.01 -9.23 3.46
C VAL A 67 15.60 -10.70 3.45
N ASP A 68 16.45 -11.60 3.95
CA ASP A 68 16.14 -13.04 4.01
C ASP A 68 14.98 -13.35 4.97
N ALA A 69 14.83 -12.57 6.05
CA ALA A 69 13.68 -12.65 6.95
C ALA A 69 12.39 -12.05 6.36
N GLY A 70 12.45 -11.40 5.19
CA GLY A 70 11.31 -10.73 4.56
C GLY A 70 10.87 -9.44 5.26
N VAL A 71 11.70 -8.91 6.17
CA VAL A 71 11.45 -7.62 6.84
C VAL A 71 11.74 -6.47 5.88
N LEU A 72 12.82 -6.60 5.09
CA LEU A 72 13.14 -5.67 4.02
C LEU A 72 12.85 -6.29 2.65
N PRO A 73 12.34 -5.52 1.68
CA PRO A 73 12.17 -5.98 0.31
C PRO A 73 13.50 -6.39 -0.33
N ARG A 74 13.46 -7.45 -1.14
CA ARG A 74 14.60 -7.88 -1.95
C ARG A 74 14.76 -6.93 -3.14
N ARG A 75 15.96 -6.39 -3.36
CA ARG A 75 16.28 -5.62 -4.58
C ARG A 75 16.12 -6.49 -5.83
N GLY A 76 15.38 -5.99 -6.83
CA GLY A 76 15.17 -6.64 -8.13
C GLY A 76 13.83 -6.27 -8.77
N PRO A 77 13.60 -6.60 -10.05
CA PRO A 77 12.47 -6.13 -10.88
C PRO A 77 11.08 -6.67 -10.47
N GLY A 78 10.93 -7.16 -9.24
CA GLY A 78 9.72 -7.81 -8.74
C GLY A 78 8.77 -6.91 -7.97
N HIS A 79 9.05 -5.61 -7.80
CA HIS A 79 8.17 -4.72 -7.03
C HIS A 79 6.90 -4.28 -7.78
N ALA A 80 6.79 -4.60 -9.08
CA ALA A 80 5.62 -4.31 -9.91
C ALA A 80 4.75 -5.54 -10.26
N ALA A 81 5.04 -6.73 -9.73
CA ALA A 81 4.28 -7.94 -10.04
C ALA A 81 4.03 -8.81 -8.80
N ALA A 82 2.99 -8.44 -8.05
CA ALA A 82 2.25 -9.32 -7.15
C ALA A 82 0.78 -8.89 -7.12
#